data_AF-A0A0F8DB79-F1
#
_entry.id   AF-A0A0F8DB79-F1
#
_cell.length_a   1.000
_cell.length_b   1.000
_cell.length_c   1.000
_cell.angle_alpha   90.00
_cell.angle_beta   90.00
_cell.angle_gamma   90.00
#
_symmetry.space_group_name_H-M   'P 1'
#
loop_
_entity.id
_entity.type
_entity.pdbx_description
1 polymer ?
#
loop_
_entity_poly.entity_id
_entity_poly.type
_entity_poly.pdbx_seq_one_letter_code
_entity_poly.pdbx_strand_id
1 'polypeptide(L)'
;MIFVKIQKLKPEEIFGLMLGIVLSFIMFRLSFKTSDVLHFSNQIVVWVNTGLIVFFIIVGHYIVSRKVIDEKKRTDDIIGLKSNLLGFFIWLIVIIIATLLNIEINQTTIITGGYLTILLILLYMNKKVTN
;
A
#
# COMPACT_ATOMS: atom_id res chain seq x y z
N MET A 1 -12.74 -16.07 -29.99
CA MET A 1 -11.37 -15.52 -29.91
C MET A 1 -11.45 -14.22 -29.11
N ILE A 2 -11.12 -14.27 -27.81
CA ILE A 2 -11.13 -13.08 -26.94
C ILE A 2 -9.83 -12.33 -27.18
N PHE A 3 -9.89 -11.21 -27.89
CA PHE A 3 -8.77 -10.28 -27.98
C PHE A 3 -8.58 -9.64 -26.60
N VAL A 4 -7.71 -10.22 -25.78
CA VAL A 4 -7.16 -9.52 -24.61
C VAL A 4 -6.34 -8.38 -25.18
N LYS A 5 -6.91 -7.18 -25.15
CA LYS A 5 -6.23 -5.95 -25.55
C LYS A 5 -5.19 -5.67 -24.46
N ILE A 6 -3.97 -6.20 -24.63
CA ILE A 6 -2.84 -5.84 -23.77
C ILE A 6 -2.61 -4.35 -23.98
N GLN A 7 -3.12 -3.53 -23.07
CA GLN A 7 -2.78 -2.11 -23.04
C GLN A 7 -1.27 -2.03 -22.89
N LYS A 8 -0.57 -1.55 -23.93
CA LYS A 8 0.85 -1.23 -23.82
C LYS A 8 0.97 -0.10 -22.80
N LEU A 9 1.50 -0.44 -21.63
CA LEU A 9 1.89 0.54 -20.60
C LEU A 9 2.90 1.51 -21.22
N LYS A 10 2.70 2.79 -20.96
CA LYS A 10 3.67 3.80 -21.38
C LYS A 10 4.98 3.63 -20.58
N PRO A 11 6.15 3.97 -21.13
CA PRO A 11 7.42 3.86 -20.42
C PRO A 11 7.41 4.55 -19.05
N GLU A 12 6.70 5.67 -18.91
CA GLU A 12 6.55 6.41 -17.65
C GLU A 12 5.74 5.64 -16.61
N GLU A 13 4.74 4.84 -17.01
CA GLU A 13 3.99 3.97 -16.09
C GLU A 13 4.94 2.90 -15.53
N ILE A 14 5.78 2.29 -16.38
CA ILE A 14 6.77 1.28 -15.97
C ILE A 14 7.81 1.90 -15.04
N PHE A 15 8.36 3.06 -15.41
CA PHE A 15 9.35 3.77 -14.60
C PHE A 15 8.78 4.18 -13.24
N GLY A 16 7.52 4.61 -13.20
CA GLY A 16 6.81 4.91 -11.97
C GLY A 16 6.65 3.71 -11.05
N LEU A 17 6.26 2.55 -11.58
CA LEU A 17 6.17 1.31 -10.81
C LEU A 17 7.55 0.90 -10.26
N MET A 18 8.61 0.99 -11.07
CA MET A 18 9.98 0.70 -10.62
C MET A 18 10.43 1.65 -9.51
N LEU A 19 10.13 2.95 -9.64
CA LEU A 19 10.42 3.93 -8.58
C LEU A 19 9.71 3.54 -7.28
N GLY A 20 8.45 3.13 -7.34
CA GLY A 20 7.70 2.68 -6.17
C GLY A 20 8.33 1.45 -5.48
N ILE A 21 8.81 0.47 -6.26
CA ILE A 21 9.53 -0.69 -5.73
C ILE A 21 10.83 -0.27 -5.03
N VAL A 22 11.60 0.64 -5.64
CA VAL A 22 12.84 1.17 -5.04
C VAL A 22 12.54 1.89 -3.72
N LEU A 23 11.51 2.74 -3.69
CA LEU A 23 11.09 3.44 -2.46
C LEU A 23 10.68 2.45 -1.37
N SER A 24 9.94 1.40 -1.73
CA SER A 24 9.56 0.34 -0.79
C SER A 24 10.78 -0.38 -0.22
N PHE A 25 11.79 -0.66 -1.04
CA PHE A 25 13.02 -1.31 -0.59
C PHE A 25 13.85 -0.41 0.33
N ILE A 26 13.95 0.88 0.01
CA ILE A 26 14.62 1.87 0.86
C ILE A 26 13.92 1.95 2.23
N MET A 27 12.59 2.06 2.24
CA MET A 27 11.82 2.10 3.47
C MET A 27 12.01 0.82 4.30
N PHE A 28 12.00 -0.35 3.65
CA PHE A 28 12.26 -1.62 4.31
C PHE A 28 13.61 -1.62 5.04
N ARG A 29 14.68 -1.22 4.34
CA ARG A 29 16.03 -1.16 4.93
C ARG A 29 16.13 -0.17 6.08
N LEU A 30 15.46 0.98 5.99
CA LEU A 30 15.43 1.97 7.07
C LEU A 30 14.65 1.46 8.28
N SER A 31 13.48 0.86 8.05
CA SER A 31 12.62 0.35 9.11
C SER A 31 13.32 -0.70 9.97
N PHE A 32 14.02 -1.67 9.37
CA PHE A 32 14.77 -2.69 10.11
C PHE A 32 15.88 -2.09 10.97
N LYS A 33 16.65 -1.14 10.44
CA LYS A 33 17.68 -0.44 11.22
C LYS A 33 17.09 0.30 12.42
N THR A 34 15.96 0.97 12.23
CA THR A 34 15.30 1.73 13.30
C THR A 34 14.63 0.81 14.32
N SER A 35 14.04 -0.31 13.90
CA SER A 35 13.41 -1.26 14.82
C SER A 35 14.41 -1.94 15.73
N ASP A 36 15.60 -2.26 15.22
CA ASP A 36 16.68 -2.85 16.02
C ASP A 36 17.15 -1.89 17.12
N VAL A 37 17.16 -0.58 16.83
CA VAL A 37 17.58 0.47 17.78
C VAL A 37 16.48 0.80 18.80
N LEU A 38 15.21 0.84 18.36
CA LEU A 38 14.08 1.26 19.20
C LEU A 38 13.31 0.11 19.84
N HIS A 39 13.74 -1.13 19.63
CA HIS A 39 13.12 -2.34 20.16
C HIS A 39 11.59 -2.43 19.92
N PHE A 40 11.15 -2.06 18.71
CA PHE A 40 9.74 -2.17 18.35
C PHE A 40 9.27 -3.64 18.31
N SER A 41 8.00 -3.85 18.68
CA SER A 41 7.35 -5.16 18.53
C SER A 41 7.43 -5.64 17.08
N ASN A 42 7.79 -6.92 16.90
CA ASN A 42 7.89 -7.56 15.60
C ASN A 42 6.60 -7.41 14.78
N GLN A 43 5.43 -7.40 15.43
CA GLN A 43 4.12 -7.24 14.77
C GLN A 43 3.98 -5.86 14.10
N ILE A 44 4.42 -4.81 14.80
CA ILE A 44 4.42 -3.43 14.30
C ILE A 44 5.40 -3.33 13.14
N VAL A 45 6.61 -3.88 13.30
CA VAL A 45 7.65 -3.87 12.26
C VAL A 45 7.15 -4.57 11.00
N VAL A 46 6.55 -5.76 11.12
CA VAL A 46 5.95 -6.49 9.99
C VAL A 46 4.94 -5.60 9.26
N TRP A 47 3.96 -5.03 9.98
CA TRP A 47 2.90 -4.26 9.31
C TRP A 47 3.41 -2.97 8.67
N VAL A 48 4.30 -2.21 9.34
CA VAL A 48 4.88 -0.99 8.78
C VAL A 48 5.61 -1.28 7.47
N ASN A 49 6.33 -2.41 7.40
CA ASN A 49 7.07 -2.80 6.22
C ASN A 49 6.17 -3.30 5.08
N THR A 50 5.21 -4.18 5.37
CA THR A 50 4.36 -4.77 4.32
C THR A 50 3.23 -3.83 3.89
N GLY A 51 2.59 -3.15 4.85
CA GLY A 51 1.42 -2.31 4.61
C GLY A 51 1.68 -1.11 3.70
N LEU A 52 2.92 -0.61 3.64
CA LEU A 52 3.30 0.52 2.78
C LEU A 52 3.76 0.11 1.37
N ILE A 53 3.93 -1.19 1.07
CA ILE A 53 4.42 -1.64 -0.25
C ILE A 53 3.51 -1.14 -1.38
N VAL A 54 2.21 -1.41 -1.26
CA VAL A 54 1.22 -1.01 -2.28
C VAL A 54 1.11 0.50 -2.37
N PHE A 55 1.20 1.21 -1.24
CA PHE A 55 1.24 2.66 -1.22
C PHE A 55 2.41 3.20 -2.05
N PHE A 56 3.64 2.71 -1.84
CA PHE A 56 4.80 3.19 -2.60
C PHE A 56 4.70 2.87 -4.10
N ILE A 57 4.17 1.71 -4.46
CA ILE A 57 3.93 1.35 -5.86
C ILE A 57 3.00 2.36 -6.53
N ILE A 58 1.86 2.68 -5.88
CA ILE A 58 0.91 3.65 -6.42
C ILE A 58 1.50 5.06 -6.42
N VAL A 59 2.25 5.47 -5.38
CA VAL A 59 2.92 6.78 -5.34
C VAL A 59 3.91 6.91 -6.50
N GLY A 60 4.75 5.89 -6.71
CA GLY A 60 5.72 5.88 -7.80
C GLY A 60 5.02 5.99 -9.16
N HIS A 61 3.98 5.17 -9.38
CA HIS A 61 3.15 5.24 -10.58
C HIS A 61 2.56 6.64 -10.77
N TYR A 62 1.89 7.19 -9.75
CA TYR A 62 1.21 8.48 -9.81
C TYR A 62 2.18 9.64 -10.11
N ILE A 63 3.31 9.72 -9.40
CA ILE A 63 4.26 10.84 -9.55
C ILE A 63 4.83 10.89 -10.95
N VAL A 64 5.24 9.74 -11.49
CA VAL A 64 5.94 9.66 -12.77
C VAL A 64 4.95 9.73 -13.93
N SER A 65 3.82 9.03 -13.83
CA SER A 65 2.92 8.83 -14.97
C SER A 65 1.76 9.84 -15.05
N ARG A 66 1.53 10.69 -14.02
CA ARG A 66 0.38 11.63 -13.95
C ARG A 66 0.14 12.52 -15.18
N LYS A 67 1.17 12.79 -15.98
CA LYS A 67 1.06 13.63 -17.19
C LYS A 67 0.72 12.83 -18.46
N VAL A 68 0.92 11.51 -18.42
CA VAL A 68 0.74 10.62 -19.57
C VAL A 68 -0.46 9.69 -19.42
N ILE A 69 -0.95 9.45 -18.20
CA ILE A 69 -2.17 8.67 -17.96
C ILE A 69 -3.41 9.54 -18.13
N ASP A 70 -4.54 8.90 -18.45
CA ASP A 70 -5.83 9.58 -18.51
C ASP A 70 -6.33 10.00 -17.11
N GLU A 71 -7.34 10.86 -17.10
CA GLU A 71 -7.92 11.38 -15.86
C GLU A 71 -8.54 10.29 -14.99
N LYS A 72 -9.08 9.23 -15.60
CA LYS A 72 -9.65 8.10 -14.88
C LYS A 72 -8.57 7.37 -14.09
N LYS A 73 -7.49 6.93 -14.74
CA LYS A 73 -6.33 6.29 -14.09
C LYS A 73 -5.73 7.18 -13.00
N ARG A 74 -5.62 8.48 -13.25
CA ARG A 74 -5.14 9.44 -12.24
C ARG A 74 -6.05 9.48 -11.02
N THR A 75 -7.36 9.42 -11.22
CA THR A 75 -8.35 9.40 -10.15
C THR A 75 -8.30 8.07 -9.40
N ASP A 76 -8.17 6.95 -10.10
CA ASP A 76 -7.99 5.61 -9.54
C ASP A 76 -6.73 5.56 -8.65
N ASP A 77 -5.61 6.12 -9.11
CA ASP A 77 -4.39 6.26 -8.30
C ASP A 77 -4.63 7.06 -7.02
N ILE A 78 -5.29 8.22 -7.11
CA ILE A 78 -5.59 9.07 -5.94
C ILE A 78 -6.48 8.33 -4.94
N ILE A 79 -7.50 7.62 -5.42
CA ILE A 79 -8.37 6.80 -4.56
C ILE A 79 -7.58 5.66 -3.92
N GLY A 80 -6.71 4.99 -4.70
CA GLY A 80 -5.81 3.95 -4.22
C GLY A 80 -4.87 4.44 -3.12
N LEU A 81 -4.27 5.63 -3.28
CA LEU A 81 -3.41 6.26 -2.27
C LEU A 81 -4.17 6.56 -0.97
N LYS A 82 -5.35 7.18 -1.08
CA LYS A 82 -6.19 7.50 0.08
C LYS A 82 -6.63 6.24 0.82
N SER A 83 -7.07 5.23 0.07
CA SER A 83 -7.54 3.95 0.64
C SER A 83 -6.41 3.20 1.34
N ASN A 84 -5.22 3.16 0.73
CA ASN A 84 -4.03 2.56 1.35
C ASN A 84 -3.66 3.26 2.64
N LEU A 85 -3.59 4.61 2.66
CA LEU A 85 -3.26 5.34 3.88
C LEU A 85 -4.28 5.12 4.99
N LEU A 86 -5.57 5.21 4.68
CA LEU A 86 -6.64 4.97 5.67
C LEU A 86 -6.58 3.55 6.22
N GLY A 87 -6.49 2.54 5.34
CA GLY A 87 -6.41 1.15 5.76
C GLY A 87 -5.13 0.83 6.53
N PHE A 88 -4.01 1.44 6.13
CA PHE A 88 -2.74 1.35 6.84
C PHE A 88 -2.88 1.79 8.29
N PHE A 89 -3.40 3.00 8.53
CA PHE A 89 -3.53 3.54 9.88
C PHE A 89 -4.59 2.81 10.71
N ILE A 90 -5.74 2.45 10.12
CA ILE A 90 -6.77 1.68 10.82
C ILE A 90 -6.21 0.35 11.31
N TRP A 91 -5.53 -0.39 10.44
CA TRP A 91 -4.95 -1.68 10.82
C TRP A 91 -3.75 -1.52 11.76
N LEU A 92 -2.94 -0.46 11.60
CA LEU A 92 -1.85 -0.16 12.53
C LEU A 92 -2.37 0.05 13.95
N ILE A 93 -3.51 0.74 14.13
CA ILE A 93 -4.15 0.90 15.44
C ILE A 93 -4.53 -0.46 16.03
N VAL A 94 -5.10 -1.37 15.22
CA VAL A 94 -5.43 -2.74 15.66
C VAL A 94 -4.18 -3.48 16.14
N ILE A 95 -3.07 -3.41 15.40
CA ILE A 95 -1.80 -4.05 15.78
C ILE A 95 -1.20 -3.44 17.04
N ILE A 96 -1.28 -2.12 17.21
CA ILE A 96 -0.82 -1.44 18.43
C ILE A 96 -1.65 -1.92 19.63
N ILE A 97 -2.98 -1.94 19.53
CA ILE A 97 -3.86 -2.41 20.61
C ILE A 97 -3.54 -3.88 20.96
N ALA A 98 -3.42 -4.76 19.97
CA ALA A 98 -3.07 -6.15 20.19
C ALA A 98 -1.71 -6.28 20.92
N THR A 99 -0.72 -5.51 20.50
CA THR A 99 0.61 -5.49 21.13
C THR A 99 0.53 -5.00 22.58
N LEU A 100 -0.23 -3.95 22.88
CA LEU A 100 -0.44 -3.43 24.24
C LEU A 100 -1.16 -4.43 25.15
N LEU A 101 -2.02 -5.28 24.58
CA LEU A 101 -2.71 -6.36 25.28
C LEU A 101 -1.90 -7.66 25.36
N ASN A 102 -0.64 -7.66 24.88
CA ASN A 102 0.20 -8.86 24.77
C ASN A 102 -0.46 -10.00 23.96
N ILE A 103 -1.26 -9.64 22.95
CA ILE A 103 -1.86 -10.59 22.02
C ILE A 103 -0.90 -10.79 20.85
N GLU A 104 -0.45 -12.03 20.69
CA GLU A 104 0.36 -12.45 19.55
C GLU A 104 -0.53 -12.81 18.36
N ILE A 105 -0.38 -12.04 17.29
CA ILE A 105 -1.01 -12.24 15.99
C ILE A 105 0.07 -12.76 15.04
N ASN A 106 -0.19 -13.92 14.42
CA ASN A 106 0.74 -14.46 13.45
C ASN A 106 0.93 -13.52 12.25
N GLN A 107 2.10 -13.58 11.61
CA GLN A 107 2.46 -12.70 10.51
C GLN A 107 1.48 -12.74 9.33
N THR A 108 0.95 -13.92 9.00
CA THR A 108 -0.02 -14.08 7.90
C THR A 108 -1.32 -13.32 8.17
N THR A 109 -1.82 -13.37 9.41
CA THR A 109 -3.02 -12.64 9.84
C THR A 109 -2.77 -11.13 9.85
N ILE A 110 -1.59 -10.67 10.28
CA ILE A 110 -1.20 -9.25 10.23
C ILE A 110 -1.28 -8.74 8.77
N ILE A 111 -0.66 -9.46 7.84
CA ILE A 111 -0.60 -9.07 6.43
C ILE A 111 -1.99 -9.14 5.78
N THR A 112 -2.68 -10.26 5.95
CA THR A 112 -3.96 -10.51 5.30
C THR A 112 -5.05 -9.59 5.82
N GLY A 113 -5.15 -9.42 7.15
CA GLY A 113 -6.14 -8.53 7.75
C GLY A 113 -5.93 -7.06 7.36
N GLY A 114 -4.67 -6.64 7.25
CA GLY A 114 -4.34 -5.29 6.82
C GLY A 114 -4.71 -5.02 5.35
N TYR A 115 -4.34 -5.92 4.43
CA TYR A 115 -4.74 -5.78 3.03
C TYR A 115 -6.24 -5.94 2.81
N LEU A 116 -6.92 -6.80 3.58
CA LEU A 116 -8.37 -6.91 3.55
C LEU A 116 -9.03 -5.59 3.98
N THR A 117 -8.50 -4.94 5.02
CA THR A 117 -8.95 -3.62 5.47
C THR A 117 -8.79 -2.56 4.37
N ILE A 118 -7.62 -2.51 3.73
CA ILE A 118 -7.35 -1.59 2.61
C ILE A 118 -8.33 -1.86 1.44
N LEU A 119 -8.57 -3.13 1.10
CA LEU A 119 -9.48 -3.52 0.03
C LEU A 119 -10.92 -3.08 0.32
N LEU A 120 -11.42 -3.29 1.54
CA LEU A 120 -12.76 -2.87 1.94
C LEU A 120 -12.94 -1.35 1.83
N ILE A 121 -11.92 -0.57 2.25
CA ILE A 121 -11.93 0.88 2.12
C ILE A 121 -11.93 1.30 0.65
N LEU A 122 -11.10 0.66 -0.18
CA LEU A 122 -11.05 0.92 -1.61
C LEU A 122 -12.42 0.69 -2.28
N LEU A 123 -13.06 -0.44 -2.00
CA LEU A 123 -14.39 -0.76 -2.51
C LEU A 123 -15.44 0.27 -2.05
N TYR A 124 -15.38 0.68 -0.79
CA TYR A 124 -16.27 1.70 -0.25
C TYR A 124 -16.08 3.06 -0.93
N MET A 125 -14.83 3.50 -1.13
CA MET A 125 -14.52 4.76 -1.79
C MET A 125 -14.93 4.75 -3.26
N ASN A 126 -14.70 3.64 -3.98
CA ASN A 126 -15.11 3.50 -5.37
C ASN A 126 -16.63 3.56 -5.54
N LYS A 127 -17.39 2.92 -4.65
CA LYS A 127 -18.87 3.00 -4.67
C LYS A 127 -19.39 4.43 -4.52
N LYS A 128 -18.72 5.26 -3.71
CA LYS A 128 -19.09 6.67 -3.51
C LYS A 128 -18.82 7.54 -4.74
N VAL A 129 -17.86 7.17 -5.60
CA VAL A 129 -17.53 7.92 -6.82
C VAL A 129 -18.49 7.59 -7.97
N THR A 130 -19.10 6.40 -7.96
CA THR A 130 -20.05 5.96 -9.01
C THR A 130 -21.51 6.36 -8.76
N ASN A 131 -21.84 6.85 -7.57
CA ASN A 131 -23.18 7.33 -7.17
C ASN A 131 -23.21 8.85 -7.14
#